data_AF-A0A451AAJ7-F1
#
_entry.id   AF-A0A451AAJ7-F1
#
_cell.length_a   1.000
_cell.length_b   1.000
_cell.length_c   1.000
_cell.angle_alpha   90.00
_cell.angle_beta   90.00
_cell.angle_gamma   90.00
#
_symmetry.space_group_name_H-M   'P 1'
#
loop_
_entity.id
_entity.type
_entity.pdbx_description
1 polymer ?
#
loop_
_entity_poly.entity_id
_entity_poly.type
_entity_poly.pdbx_seq_one_letter_code
_entity_poly.pdbx_strand_id
1 'polypeptide(L)'
;MGLIYAKVRVTNLFRGNSVEIHALVDTGATFLCVTHEIAAQLGFDITEVGQQIVTLANGRQKKIPKIAPIEIAFENRTYVTEAVVLGDEPLLGVLPMEAMDLVADPGQRKLLVNPRHPDYPVALAK
;
A
#
# COMPACT_ATOMS: atom_id res chain seq x y z
N MET A 1 -2.55 -14.94 -17.63
CA MET A 1 -2.94 -14.36 -16.33
C MET A 1 -2.33 -12.97 -16.25
N GLY A 2 -3.13 -11.94 -16.00
CA GLY A 2 -2.70 -10.54 -16.12
C GLY A 2 -2.39 -9.93 -14.75
N LEU A 3 -1.37 -9.07 -14.72
CA LEU A 3 -1.10 -8.21 -13.58
C LEU A 3 -2.32 -7.32 -13.32
N ILE A 4 -2.65 -7.14 -12.04
CA ILE A 4 -3.72 -6.24 -11.59
C ILE A 4 -3.04 -5.00 -11.05
N TYR A 5 -3.38 -3.85 -11.62
CA TYR A 5 -2.93 -2.57 -11.09
C TYR A 5 -4.12 -1.80 -10.52
N ALA A 6 -3.88 -1.06 -9.46
CA ALA A 6 -4.85 -0.20 -8.83
C ALA A 6 -4.28 1.21 -8.67
N LYS A 7 -5.10 2.19 -9.02
CA LYS A 7 -4.81 3.60 -8.76
C LYS A 7 -5.27 3.92 -7.34
N VAL A 8 -4.34 4.24 -6.46
CA VAL A 8 -4.62 4.61 -5.07
C VAL A 8 -4.00 5.97 -4.78
N ARG A 9 -4.66 6.74 -3.91
CA ARG A 9 -4.11 8.00 -3.43
C ARG A 9 -3.45 7.77 -2.09
N VAL A 10 -2.22 8.24 -1.94
CA VAL A 10 -1.45 8.15 -0.70
C VAL A 10 -1.19 9.56 -0.18
N THR A 11 -1.48 9.81 1.09
CA THR A 11 -1.33 11.12 1.72
C THR A 11 -0.42 11.00 2.93
N ASN A 12 0.61 11.84 3.01
CA ASN A 12 1.37 12.04 4.23
C ASN A 12 0.55 12.88 5.23
N LEU A 13 0.18 12.29 6.36
CA LEU A 13 -0.71 12.96 7.32
C LEU A 13 0.00 14.00 8.21
N PHE A 14 1.33 14.07 8.21
CA PHE A 14 2.04 15.15 8.89
C PHE A 14 2.01 16.46 8.10
N ARG A 15 2.15 16.38 6.78
CA ARG A 15 2.38 17.54 5.90
C ARG A 15 1.21 17.81 4.95
N GLY A 16 0.33 16.84 4.72
CA GLY A 16 -0.77 16.92 3.76
C GLY A 16 -0.38 16.66 2.30
N ASN A 17 0.90 16.40 2.01
CA ASN A 17 1.35 16.01 0.68
C ASN A 17 0.63 14.73 0.22
N SER A 18 0.06 14.75 -0.97
CA SER A 18 -0.70 13.64 -1.53
C SER A 18 -0.17 13.30 -2.93
N VAL A 19 -0.06 12.00 -3.21
CA VAL A 19 0.39 11.46 -4.49
C VAL A 19 -0.59 10.36 -4.94
N GLU A 20 -1.01 10.40 -6.20
CA GLU A 20 -1.74 9.30 -6.81
C GLU A 20 -0.73 8.32 -7.43
N ILE A 21 -0.78 7.06 -7.02
CA ILE A 21 0.15 6.01 -7.46
C ILE A 21 -0.61 4.91 -8.18
N HIS A 22 0.03 4.31 -9.18
CA HIS A 22 -0.47 3.14 -9.88
C HIS A 22 0.27 1.89 -9.37
N ALA A 23 -0.29 1.25 -8.37
CA ALA A 23 0.35 0.16 -7.63
C ALA A 23 -0.02 -1.21 -8.21
N LEU A 24 0.97 -2.10 -8.30
CA LEU A 24 0.73 -3.52 -8.57
C LEU A 24 0.07 -4.14 -7.34
N VAL A 25 -1.06 -4.80 -7.52
CA VAL A 25 -1.73 -5.57 -6.46
C VAL A 25 -0.93 -6.84 -6.22
N ASP A 26 -0.31 -6.95 -5.05
CA ASP A 26 0.57 -8.05 -4.71
C ASP A 26 0.19 -8.67 -3.36
N THR A 27 -0.56 -9.77 -3.42
CA THR A 27 -0.93 -10.56 -2.23
C THR A 27 0.27 -11.25 -1.57
N GLY A 28 1.44 -11.27 -2.21
CA GLY A 28 2.70 -11.75 -1.63
C GLY A 28 3.45 -10.70 -0.82
N ALA A 29 3.09 -9.42 -0.95
CA ALA A 29 3.65 -8.33 -0.16
C ALA A 29 2.79 -8.06 1.09
N THR A 30 3.42 -7.73 2.22
CA THR A 30 2.70 -7.41 3.47
C THR A 30 2.21 -5.97 3.51
N PHE A 31 3.11 -5.02 3.30
CA PHE A 31 2.86 -3.58 3.42
C PHE A 31 2.58 -2.94 2.05
N LEU A 32 2.09 -1.70 2.05
CA LEU A 32 2.29 -0.84 0.89
C LEU A 32 3.80 -0.64 0.70
N CYS A 33 4.30 -0.95 -0.50
CA CYS A 33 5.67 -0.65 -0.90
C CYS A 33 5.63 0.57 -1.82
N VAL A 34 6.49 1.55 -1.57
CA VAL A 34 6.64 2.73 -2.42
C VAL A 34 8.09 2.90 -2.83
N THR A 35 8.31 3.52 -3.98
CA THR A 35 9.66 3.85 -4.44
C THR A 35 10.24 5.02 -3.66
N HIS A 36 11.54 5.26 -3.81
CA HIS A 36 12.22 6.39 -3.18
C HIS A 36 11.64 7.73 -3.68
N GLU A 37 11.29 7.80 -4.96
CA GLU A 37 10.72 8.97 -5.61
C GLU A 37 9.32 9.29 -5.06
N ILE A 38 8.48 8.27 -4.86
CA ILE A 38 7.15 8.45 -4.25
C ILE A 38 7.29 8.93 -2.81
N ALA A 39 8.20 8.36 -2.03
CA ALA A 39 8.46 8.80 -0.65
C ALA A 39 8.90 10.28 -0.61
N ALA A 40 9.76 10.70 -1.53
CA ALA A 40 10.20 12.08 -1.66
C ALA A 40 9.04 13.03 -2.06
N GLN A 41 8.17 12.62 -2.99
CA GLN A 41 6.97 13.40 -3.37
C GLN A 41 5.98 13.55 -2.21
N LEU A 42 5.87 12.53 -1.36
CA LEU A 42 5.11 12.56 -0.11
C LEU A 42 5.80 13.43 0.97
N GLY A 43 6.99 13.97 0.71
CA GLY A 43 7.69 14.87 1.61
C GLY A 43 8.41 14.19 2.77
N PHE A 44 8.72 12.89 2.65
CA PHE A 44 9.53 12.18 3.62
C PHE A 44 11.01 12.25 3.26
N ASP A 45 11.86 12.58 4.23
CA ASP A 45 13.29 12.31 4.17
C ASP A 45 13.55 10.90 4.70
N ILE A 46 13.87 9.97 3.79
CA ILE A 46 14.05 8.56 4.14
C ILE A 46 15.23 8.29 5.09
N THR A 47 16.13 9.26 5.28
CA THR A 47 17.24 9.16 6.23
C THR A 47 16.80 9.44 7.67
N GLU A 48 15.68 10.14 7.85
CA GLU A 48 15.15 10.53 9.16
C GLU A 48 13.97 9.66 9.62
N VAL A 49 13.46 8.78 8.74
CA VAL A 49 12.33 7.90 9.09
C VAL A 49 12.76 6.62 9.80
N GLY A 50 11.79 5.99 10.48
CA GLY A 50 11.97 4.70 11.10
C GLY A 50 12.38 3.61 10.09
N GLN A 51 12.78 2.46 10.61
CA GLN A 51 13.27 1.35 9.80
C GLN A 51 12.42 0.10 10.04
N GLN A 52 12.27 -0.72 8.99
CA GLN A 52 11.57 -2.00 9.02
C GLN A 52 12.50 -3.10 8.52
N ILE A 53 12.55 -4.23 9.22
CA ILE A 53 13.17 -5.45 8.68
C ILE A 53 12.10 -6.17 7.85
N VAL A 54 12.41 -6.45 6.59
CA VAL A 54 11.54 -7.18 5.65
C VAL A 54 12.28 -8.38 5.08
N THR A 55 11.54 -9.42 4.72
CA THR A 55 12.04 -10.56 3.93
C THR A 55 11.67 -10.34 2.47
N LEU A 56 12.66 -10.33 1.59
CA LEU A 56 12.46 -10.16 0.15
C LEU A 56 12.05 -11.48 -0.51
N ALA A 57 11.57 -11.43 -1.76
CA ALA A 57 11.19 -12.61 -2.54
C ALA A 57 12.30 -13.65 -2.69
N ASN A 58 13.58 -13.25 -2.58
CA ASN A 58 14.73 -14.16 -2.59
C ASN A 58 15.07 -14.75 -1.20
N GLY A 59 14.21 -14.55 -0.20
CA GLY A 59 14.37 -15.04 1.17
C GLY A 59 15.35 -14.24 2.02
N ARG A 60 16.05 -13.24 1.48
CA ARG A 60 17.00 -12.41 2.26
C ARG A 60 16.25 -11.37 3.08
N GLN A 61 16.71 -11.16 4.30
CA GLN A 61 16.25 -10.05 5.13
C GLN A 61 17.03 -8.78 4.83
N LYS A 62 16.33 -7.64 4.81
CA LYS A 62 16.91 -6.31 4.65
C LYS A 62 16.22 -5.32 5.59
N LYS A 63 17.02 -4.41 6.17
CA LYS A 63 16.52 -3.24 6.90
C LYS A 63 16.31 -2.10 5.90
N ILE A 64 15.10 -1.56 5.84
CA ILE A 64 14.70 -0.53 4.87
C ILE A 64 13.92 0.60 5.55
N PRO A 65 13.85 1.80 4.94
CA PRO A 65 13.07 2.91 5.48
C PRO A 65 11.57 2.58 5.54
N LYS A 66 10.92 3.07 6.59
CA LYS A 66 9.47 2.97 6.81
C LYS A 66 8.89 4.37 7.04
N ILE A 67 8.00 4.79 6.16
CA ILE A 67 7.30 6.08 6.24
C ILE A 67 5.93 5.89 6.91
N ALA A 68 5.60 6.78 7.85
CA ALA A 68 4.33 6.79 8.57
C ALA A 68 4.14 8.16 9.26
N PRO A 69 2.91 8.57 9.59
CA PRO A 69 1.65 7.96 9.17
C PRO A 69 1.25 8.43 7.78
N ILE A 70 0.75 7.50 6.98
CA ILE A 70 0.15 7.77 5.68
C ILE A 70 -1.32 7.34 5.68
N GLU A 71 -2.15 8.02 4.91
CA GLU A 71 -3.49 7.54 4.55
C GLU A 71 -3.45 7.01 3.11
N ILE A 72 -3.99 5.81 2.91
CA ILE A 72 -4.26 5.24 1.59
C ILE A 72 -5.75 5.39 1.34
N ALA A 73 -6.13 5.88 0.16
CA ALA A 73 -7.50 6.00 -0.29
C ALA A 73 -7.72 5.28 -1.63
N PHE A 74 -8.77 4.46 -1.67
CA PHE A 74 -9.22 3.73 -2.86
C PHE A 74 -10.75 3.69 -2.88
N GLU A 75 -11.36 4.18 -3.94
CA GLU A 75 -12.83 4.31 -4.06
C GLU A 75 -13.46 4.97 -2.80
N ASN A 76 -14.35 4.28 -2.10
CA ASN A 76 -15.00 4.72 -0.87
C ASN A 76 -14.30 4.22 0.41
N ARG A 77 -13.02 3.81 0.31
CA ARG A 77 -12.23 3.26 1.41
C ARG A 77 -11.04 4.16 1.74
N THR A 78 -10.73 4.27 3.02
CA THR A 78 -9.47 4.83 3.51
C THR A 78 -8.87 3.95 4.60
N TYR A 79 -7.54 3.97 4.70
CA TYR A 79 -6.82 3.28 5.76
C TYR A 79 -5.53 4.04 6.13
N VAL A 80 -5.37 4.31 7.43
CA VAL A 80 -4.17 4.97 7.97
C VAL A 80 -3.17 3.92 8.41
N THR A 81 -1.97 3.96 7.86
CA THR A 81 -0.93 2.93 8.05
C THR A 81 0.47 3.50 7.76
N GLU A 82 1.42 2.59 7.57
CA GLU A 82 2.78 2.80 7.12
C GLU A 82 2.98 2.31 5.68
N ALA A 83 4.06 2.77 5.06
CA ALA A 83 4.63 2.14 3.88
C ALA A 83 6.12 1.89 4.07
N VAL A 84 6.64 0.89 3.37
CA VAL A 84 8.07 0.62 3.29
C VAL A 84 8.64 1.14 1.97
N VAL A 85 9.85 1.68 2.02
CA VAL A 85 10.50 2.30 0.85
C VAL A 85 11.49 1.33 0.22
N LEU A 86 11.10 0.72 -0.90
CA LEU A 86 11.92 -0.23 -1.66
C LEU A 86 11.38 -0.40 -3.09
N GLY A 87 12.19 -1.04 -3.93
CA GLY A 87 11.79 -1.40 -5.30
C GLY A 87 11.75 -0.21 -6.25
N ASP A 88 11.30 -0.49 -7.46
CA ASP A 88 11.19 0.40 -8.61
C ASP A 88 9.73 0.61 -9.06
N GLU A 89 8.78 -0.17 -8.54
CA GLU A 89 7.34 0.05 -8.68
C GLU A 89 6.62 -0.07 -7.32
N PRO A 90 5.52 0.68 -7.11
CA PRO A 90 4.73 0.55 -5.90
C PRO A 90 3.93 -0.76 -5.88
N LEU A 91 3.89 -1.41 -4.71
CA LEU A 91 3.13 -2.64 -4.48
C LEU A 91 2.05 -2.40 -3.43
N LEU A 92 0.81 -2.79 -3.71
CA LEU A 92 -0.28 -2.81 -2.75
C LEU A 92 -0.33 -4.18 -2.07
N GLY A 93 0.25 -4.26 -0.87
CA GLY A 93 0.29 -5.48 -0.06
C GLY A 93 -1.00 -5.83 0.66
N VAL A 94 -1.00 -6.94 1.40
CA VAL A 94 -2.19 -7.48 2.05
C VAL A 94 -2.72 -6.63 3.19
N LEU A 95 -1.89 -5.94 3.98
CA LEU A 95 -2.38 -5.10 5.09
C LEU A 95 -3.36 -4.02 4.63
N PRO A 96 -3.03 -3.15 3.66
CA PRO A 96 -4.00 -2.18 3.17
C PRO A 96 -5.18 -2.84 2.46
N MET A 97 -5.01 -3.97 1.77
CA MET A 97 -6.13 -4.67 1.13
C MET A 97 -7.13 -5.25 2.13
N GLU A 98 -6.65 -5.92 3.18
CA GLU A 98 -7.50 -6.51 4.22
C GLU A 98 -8.18 -5.44 5.07
N ALA A 99 -7.43 -4.41 5.48
CA ALA A 99 -7.98 -3.32 6.28
C ALA A 99 -9.06 -2.51 5.54
N MET A 100 -8.92 -2.36 4.22
CA MET A 100 -9.90 -1.68 3.37
C MET A 100 -10.97 -2.63 2.79
N ASP A 101 -10.90 -3.93 3.09
CA ASP A 101 -11.81 -4.96 2.60
C ASP A 101 -11.91 -4.96 1.05
N LEU A 102 -10.74 -5.13 0.41
CA LEU A 102 -10.57 -5.14 -1.03
C LEU A 102 -10.38 -6.56 -1.56
N VAL A 103 -10.89 -6.79 -2.77
CA VAL A 103 -10.83 -8.08 -3.46
C VAL A 103 -10.10 -7.91 -4.79
N ALA A 104 -9.02 -8.67 -4.97
CA ALA A 104 -8.39 -8.82 -6.26
C ALA A 104 -9.21 -9.78 -7.14
N ASP A 105 -9.67 -9.33 -8.32
CA ASP A 105 -10.35 -10.13 -9.34
C ASP A 105 -9.40 -10.36 -10.53
N PRO A 106 -8.75 -11.53 -10.64
CA PRO A 106 -7.85 -11.85 -11.75
C PRO A 106 -8.58 -12.06 -13.08
N GLY A 107 -9.87 -12.41 -13.06
CA GLY A 107 -10.69 -12.60 -14.25
C GLY A 107 -10.96 -11.28 -14.96
N GLN A 108 -11.29 -10.24 -14.18
CA GLN A 108 -11.49 -8.87 -14.68
C GLN A 108 -10.20 -8.04 -14.70
N ARG A 109 -9.13 -8.52 -14.05
CA ARG A 109 -7.88 -7.81 -13.81
C ARG A 109 -8.09 -6.48 -13.08
N LYS A 110 -8.90 -6.51 -12.02
CA LYS A 110 -9.25 -5.33 -11.23
C LYS A 110 -9.09 -5.59 -9.74
N LEU A 111 -8.73 -4.53 -9.02
CA LEU A 111 -9.00 -4.45 -7.59
C LEU A 111 -10.41 -3.90 -7.42
N LEU A 112 -11.20 -4.51 -6.55
CA LEU A 112 -12.59 -4.13 -6.28
C LEU A 112 -12.75 -3.87 -4.79
N VAL A 113 -13.62 -2.93 -4.44
CA VAL A 113 -14.25 -2.94 -3.11
C VAL A 113 -15.03 -4.24 -2.97
N ASN A 114 -14.93 -4.91 -1.81
CA ASN A 114 -15.63 -6.18 -1.59
C ASN A 114 -17.14 -6.03 -1.87
N PRO A 115 -17.69 -6.72 -2.89
CA PRO A 115 -19.09 -6.58 -3.26
C PRO A 115 -20.08 -7.02 -2.18
N ARG A 116 -19.60 -7.79 -1.19
CA ARG A 116 -20.41 -8.22 -0.04
C ARG A 116 -20.62 -7.09 0.97
N HIS A 117 -19.76 -6.06 0.97
CA HIS A 117 -19.80 -4.95 1.90
C HIS A 117 -19.66 -3.62 1.13
N PRO A 118 -20.60 -3.26 0.23
CA PRO A 118 -20.42 -2.13 -0.69
C PRO A 118 -20.19 -0.79 0.02
N ASP A 119 -20.80 -0.58 1.19
CA ASP A 119 -20.86 0.74 1.83
C ASP A 119 -19.71 1.00 2.82
N TYR A 120 -19.18 -0.04 3.47
CA TYR A 120 -18.14 0.09 4.51
C TYR A 120 -17.22 -1.14 4.55
N PRO A 121 -15.93 -0.98 4.93
CA PRO A 121 -15.03 -2.11 5.07
C PRO A 121 -15.38 -2.94 6.31
N VAL A 122 -15.26 -4.26 6.20
CA VAL A 122 -15.43 -5.19 7.32
C VAL A 122 -14.13 -5.91 7.59
N ALA A 123 -13.58 -5.73 8.80
CA ALA A 123 -12.43 -6.46 9.29
C ALA A 123 -12.85 -7.51 10.33
N LEU A 124 -12.21 -8.67 10.30
CA LEU A 124 -12.40 -9.69 11.33
C LEU A 124 -11.63 -9.29 12.59
N ALA A 125 -12.35 -9.15 13.72
CA ALA A 125 -11.78 -9.00 15.05
C ALA A 125 -12.15 -10.23 15.89
N LYS A 126 -11.19 -11.13 16.13
CA LYS A 126 -11.36 -12.34 16.93
C LYS A 126 -10.18 -12.53 17.87
#